data_AF-A0A917VUQ4-F1
#
_entry.id   AF-A0A917VUQ4-F1
#
_cell.length_a   1.000
_cell.length_b   1.000
_cell.length_c   1.000
_cell.angle_alpha   90.00
_cell.angle_beta   90.00
_cell.angle_gamma   90.00
#
_symmetry.space_group_name_H-M   'P 1'
#
loop_
_entity.id
_entity.type
_entity.pdbx_description
1 polymer ?
#
loop_
_entity_poly.entity_id
_entity_poly.type
_entity_poly.pdbx_seq_one_letter_code
_entity_poly.pdbx_strand_id
1 'polypeptide(L)'
;MDLEEARRFAAGVWGRADLTRTERLAAVKADAHARGKEPFDLSRLEALCDTSDAGRLDPASWRHSRFELIYYSHPEMMNIEELAEHVMMTRGCRPSIRPAD
;
A
#
# COMPACT_ATOMS: atom_id res chain seq x y z
N MET A 1 17.13 4.97 10.00
CA MET A 1 17.16 4.10 8.82
C MET A 1 16.79 4.95 7.62
N ASP A 2 17.64 5.02 6.61
CA ASP A 2 17.34 5.77 5.39
C ASP A 2 16.50 4.94 4.40
N LEU A 3 16.07 5.54 3.30
CA LEU A 3 15.22 4.87 2.31
C LEU A 3 15.92 3.69 1.63
N GLU A 4 17.23 3.77 1.44
CA GLU A 4 18.00 2.71 0.78
C GLU A 4 18.12 1.48 1.68
N GLU A 5 18.33 1.67 2.98
CA GLU A 5 18.26 0.62 3.98
C GLU A 5 16.89 -0.03 4.04
N ALA A 6 15.81 0.75 3.99
CA ALA A 6 14.44 0.22 3.96
C ALA A 6 14.17 -0.65 2.72
N ARG A 7 14.69 -0.24 1.55
CA ARG A 7 14.60 -1.03 0.31
C ARG A 7 15.37 -2.35 0.42
N ARG A 8 16.59 -2.31 0.94
CA ARG A 8 17.39 -3.53 1.16
C ARG A 8 16.73 -4.46 2.17
N PHE A 9 16.18 -3.91 3.26
CA PHE A 9 15.44 -4.69 4.26
C PHE A 9 14.22 -5.37 3.64
N ALA A 10 13.37 -4.62 2.94
CA ALA A 10 12.19 -5.16 2.27
C ALA A 10 12.55 -6.25 1.26
N ALA A 11 13.55 -5.99 0.39
CA ALA A 11 14.03 -6.99 -0.56
C ALA A 11 14.55 -8.26 0.12
N GLY A 12 15.30 -8.10 1.22
CA GLY A 12 15.79 -9.21 2.03
C GLY A 12 14.67 -10.04 2.64
N VAL A 13 13.64 -9.40 3.21
CA VAL A 13 12.45 -10.07 3.75
C VAL A 13 11.68 -10.80 2.65
N TRP A 14 11.47 -10.18 1.48
CA TRP A 14 10.75 -10.80 0.37
C TRP A 14 11.50 -11.97 -0.28
N GLY A 15 12.84 -11.97 -0.21
CA GLY A 15 13.68 -13.07 -0.69
C GLY A 15 13.78 -14.27 0.25
N ARG A 16 13.30 -14.17 1.50
CA ARG A 16 13.36 -15.26 2.49
C ARG A 16 12.34 -16.36 2.22
N ALA A 17 12.82 -17.48 1.67
CA ALA A 17 11.99 -18.65 1.36
C ALA A 17 11.36 -19.32 2.60
N ASP A 18 11.95 -19.12 3.78
CA ASP A 18 11.51 -19.69 5.05
C ASP A 18 10.32 -18.93 5.70
N LEU A 19 9.99 -17.74 5.20
CA LEU A 19 8.86 -16.94 5.69
C LEU A 19 7.63 -17.10 4.80
N THR A 20 6.48 -17.25 5.43
CA THR A 20 5.18 -17.12 4.78
C THR A 20 4.94 -15.67 4.32
N ARG A 21 4.01 -15.48 3.38
CA ARG A 21 3.61 -14.13 2.94
C ARG A 21 3.16 -13.25 4.12
N THR A 22 2.46 -13.83 5.09
CA THR A 22 1.97 -13.12 6.28
C THR A 22 3.12 -12.67 7.17
N GLU A 23 4.11 -13.53 7.42
CA GLU A 23 5.29 -13.19 8.23
C GLU A 23 6.16 -12.14 7.54
N ARG A 24 6.35 -12.26 6.22
CA ARG A 24 7.05 -11.24 5.43
C ARG A 24 6.35 -9.90 5.59
N LEU A 25 5.03 -9.85 5.38
CA LEU A 25 4.25 -8.63 5.50
C LEU A 25 4.34 -8.03 6.92
N ALA A 26 4.25 -8.86 7.96
CA ALA A 26 4.39 -8.40 9.35
C ALA A 26 5.77 -7.77 9.61
N ALA A 27 6.85 -8.35 9.09
CA ALA A 27 8.20 -7.80 9.24
C ALA A 27 8.36 -6.44 8.55
N VAL A 28 7.91 -6.28 7.30
CA VAL A 28 7.97 -4.98 6.61
C VAL A 28 7.04 -3.94 7.25
N LYS A 29 5.90 -4.35 7.82
CA LYS A 29 5.03 -3.46 8.59
C LYS A 29 5.71 -2.94 9.86
N ALA A 30 6.40 -3.81 10.59
CA ALA A 30 7.14 -3.42 11.79
C ALA A 30 8.26 -2.42 11.47
N ASP A 31 9.02 -2.68 10.40
CA ASP A 31 10.04 -1.73 9.91
C ASP A 31 9.44 -0.38 9.48
N ALA A 32 8.39 -0.41 8.66
CA ALA A 32 7.67 0.77 8.23
C ALA A 32 7.20 1.61 9.42
N HIS A 33 6.60 0.97 10.42
CA HIS A 33 6.16 1.64 11.63
C HIS A 33 7.32 2.25 12.41
N ALA A 34 8.44 1.55 12.56
CA ALA A 34 9.64 2.07 13.21
C ALA A 34 10.23 3.30 12.49
N ARG A 35 10.01 3.43 11.18
CA ARG A 35 10.38 4.60 10.37
C ARG A 35 9.35 5.73 10.41
N GLY A 36 8.21 5.55 11.07
CA GLY A 36 7.14 6.55 11.14
C GLY A 36 6.25 6.60 9.90
N LYS A 37 6.25 5.54 9.07
CA LYS A 37 5.31 5.41 7.95
C LYS A 37 3.88 5.30 8.50
N GLU A 38 2.96 6.04 7.88
CA GLU A 38 1.54 6.02 8.23
C GLU A 38 0.99 4.58 8.11
N PRO A 39 0.23 4.07 9.09
CA PRO A 39 -0.44 2.79 8.97
C PRO A 39 -1.41 2.76 7.79
N PHE A 40 -1.47 1.62 7.10
CA PHE A 40 -2.42 1.42 6.00
C PHE A 40 -3.88 1.54 6.47
N ASP A 41 -4.66 2.38 5.79
CA ASP A 41 -6.12 2.50 5.93
C ASP A 41 -6.78 2.51 4.54
N LEU A 42 -7.54 1.46 4.27
CA LEU A 42 -8.28 1.33 3.00
C LEU A 42 -9.34 2.44 2.84
N SER A 43 -10.03 2.83 3.91
CA SER A 43 -11.10 3.84 3.87
C SER A 43 -10.53 5.20 3.49
N ARG A 44 -9.36 5.55 4.04
CA ARG A 44 -8.64 6.78 3.68
C ARG A 44 -8.21 6.73 2.21
N LEU A 45 -7.68 5.60 1.73
CA LEU A 45 -7.30 5.45 0.32
C LEU A 45 -8.51 5.63 -0.62
N GLU A 46 -9.65 5.02 -0.28
CA GLU A 46 -10.90 5.10 -1.05
C GLU A 46 -11.51 6.51 -1.09
N ALA A 47 -11.22 7.32 -0.08
CA ALA A 47 -11.59 8.74 -0.09
C ALA A 47 -10.76 9.54 -1.11
N LEU A 48 -9.54 9.11 -1.42
CA LEU A 48 -8.61 9.81 -2.31
C LEU A 48 -8.72 9.35 -3.77
N CYS A 49 -8.89 8.04 -4.01
CA CYS A 49 -8.93 7.49 -5.37
C CYS A 49 -9.88 6.29 -5.48
N ASP A 50 -10.35 6.02 -6.71
CA ASP A 50 -11.12 4.81 -7.00
C ASP A 50 -10.25 3.55 -6.92
N THR A 51 -10.58 2.68 -5.96
CA THR A 51 -9.90 1.39 -5.72
C THR A 51 -10.61 0.20 -6.36
N SER A 52 -11.72 0.43 -7.07
CA SER A 52 -12.45 -0.60 -7.81
C SER A 52 -11.72 -1.00 -9.10
N ASP A 53 -11.97 -2.21 -9.59
CA ASP A 53 -11.46 -2.65 -10.90
C ASP A 53 -12.44 -2.23 -11.99
N ALA A 54 -12.32 -0.97 -12.45
CA ALA A 54 -13.20 -0.38 -13.48
C ALA A 54 -14.70 -0.49 -13.13
N GLY A 55 -15.06 -0.17 -11.89
CA GLY A 55 -16.44 -0.25 -11.39
C GLY A 55 -16.85 -1.64 -10.89
N ARG A 56 -15.99 -2.66 -11.00
CA ARG A 56 -16.20 -3.94 -10.29
C ARG A 56 -15.71 -3.81 -8.86
N LEU A 57 -16.68 -3.86 -7.94
CA LEU A 57 -16.44 -3.86 -6.51
C LEU A 57 -15.99 -5.24 -6.06
N ASP A 58 -14.68 -5.47 -6.13
CA ASP A 58 -14.07 -6.59 -5.42
C ASP A 58 -14.41 -6.52 -3.92
N PRO A 59 -14.54 -7.67 -3.24
CA PRO A 59 -14.76 -7.69 -1.80
C PRO A 59 -13.77 -6.79 -1.04
N ALA A 60 -14.25 -6.05 -0.05
CA ALA A 60 -13.42 -5.11 0.71
C ALA A 60 -12.17 -5.77 1.32
N SER A 61 -12.28 -7.02 1.79
CA SER A 61 -11.15 -7.81 2.30
C SER A 61 -10.07 -8.07 1.25
N TRP A 62 -10.48 -8.26 0.00
CA TRP A 62 -9.56 -8.46 -1.12
C TRP A 62 -8.85 -7.16 -1.49
N ARG A 63 -9.61 -6.05 -1.61
CA ARG A 63 -9.05 -4.71 -1.86
C ARG A 63 -8.07 -4.31 -0.76
N HIS A 64 -8.44 -4.52 0.51
CA HIS A 64 -7.56 -4.28 1.65
C HIS A 64 -6.24 -5.02 1.50
N SER A 65 -6.30 -6.34 1.32
CA SER A 65 -5.10 -7.18 1.20
C SER A 65 -4.21 -6.79 0.01
N ARG A 66 -4.82 -6.36 -1.10
CA ARG A 66 -4.11 -5.94 -2.31
C ARG A 66 -3.37 -4.62 -2.11
N PHE A 67 -4.07 -3.58 -1.66
CA PHE A 67 -3.47 -2.26 -1.50
C PHE A 67 -2.53 -2.19 -0.31
N GLU A 68 -2.81 -2.94 0.77
CA GLU A 68 -1.88 -3.11 1.88
C GLU A 68 -0.54 -3.70 1.40
N LEU A 69 -0.58 -4.75 0.57
CA LEU A 69 0.62 -5.33 0.01
C LEU A 69 1.38 -4.34 -0.86
N ILE A 70 0.70 -3.61 -1.74
CA ILE A 70 1.33 -2.60 -2.61
C ILE A 70 2.02 -1.55 -1.74
N TYR A 71 1.32 -1.03 -0.74
CA TYR A 71 1.82 0.02 0.14
C TYR A 71 3.09 -0.41 0.88
N TYR A 72 3.11 -1.59 1.51
CA TYR A 72 4.29 -2.05 2.24
C TYR A 72 5.40 -2.64 1.35
N SER A 73 5.13 -2.92 0.07
CA SER A 73 6.17 -3.28 -0.91
C SER A 73 6.98 -2.08 -1.39
N HIS A 74 6.47 -0.86 -1.21
CA HIS A 74 7.13 0.39 -1.62
C HIS A 74 7.53 1.19 -0.38
N PRO A 75 8.77 1.03 0.10
CA PRO A 75 9.22 1.69 1.34
C PRO A 75 9.34 3.21 1.22
N GLU A 76 9.39 3.76 -0.01
CA GLU A 76 9.39 5.21 -0.28
C GLU A 76 8.03 5.88 -0.03
N MET A 77 6.91 5.17 -0.18
CA MET A 77 5.60 5.75 0.11
C MET A 77 5.43 5.77 1.62
N MET A 78 5.49 6.93 2.26
CA MET A 78 5.40 7.11 3.70
C MET A 78 3.98 7.39 4.19
N ASN A 79 3.06 7.73 3.30
CA ASN A 79 1.67 8.05 3.63
C ASN A 79 0.66 7.55 2.58
N ILE A 80 -0.63 7.62 2.92
CA ILE A 80 -1.72 7.15 2.05
C ILE A 80 -1.93 8.04 0.82
N GLU A 81 -1.51 9.30 0.86
CA GLU A 81 -1.60 10.23 -0.28
C GLU A 81 -0.63 9.82 -1.40
N GLU A 82 0.62 9.50 -1.05
CA GLU A 82 1.61 8.96 -2.00
C GLU A 82 1.17 7.61 -2.59
N LEU A 83 0.48 6.79 -1.79
CA LEU A 83 -0.15 5.55 -2.29
C LEU A 83 -1.25 5.85 -3.30
N ALA A 84 -2.12 6.82 -3.02
CA ALA A 84 -3.19 7.21 -3.93
C ALA A 84 -2.61 7.72 -5.26
N GLU A 85 -1.58 8.56 -5.21
CA GLU A 85 -0.85 9.02 -6.41
C GLU A 85 -0.30 7.85 -7.23
N HIS A 86 0.38 6.91 -6.58
CA HIS A 86 0.91 5.72 -7.24
C HIS A 86 -0.19 4.87 -7.90
N VAL A 87 -1.31 4.66 -7.21
CA VAL A 87 -2.45 3.88 -7.75
C VAL A 87 -3.07 4.59 -8.96
N MET A 88 -3.23 5.91 -8.90
CA MET A 88 -3.75 6.71 -10.01
C MET A 88 -2.82 6.65 -11.24
N MET A 89 -1.51 6.79 -11.03
CA MET A 89 -0.50 6.72 -12.11
C MET A 89 -0.40 5.33 -12.76
N THR A 90 -0.43 4.26 -11.96
CA THR A 90 -0.21 2.90 -12.47
C THR A 90 -1.43 2.26 -13.11
N ARG A 91 -2.64 2.73 -12.79
CA ARG A 91 -3.90 2.13 -13.28
C ARG A 91 -4.73 3.02 -14.18
N GLY A 92 -4.33 4.28 -14.38
CA GLY A 92 -5.20 5.25 -15.05
C GLY A 92 -6.51 5.48 -14.29
N CYS A 93 -6.53 5.21 -12.98
CA CYS A 93 -7.69 5.44 -12.13
C CYS A 93 -7.98 6.94 -12.08
N ARG A 94 -9.25 7.29 -12.24
CA ARG A 94 -9.71 8.69 -12.17
C ARG A 94 -9.70 9.15 -10.71
N PRO A 95 -9.41 10.44 -10.45
CA PRO A 95 -9.57 11.01 -9.12
C PRO A 95 -10.99 10.75 -8.60
N SER A 96 -11.14 10.52 -7.29
CA SER A 96 -12.43 10.33 -6.63
C SER A 96 -13.15 11.67 -6.51
N ILE A 97 -13.51 12.28 -7.65
CA ILE A 97 -14.36 13.46 -7.68
C ILE A 97 -15.79 12.95 -7.48
N ARG A 98 -16.24 12.87 -6.22
CA ARG A 98 -17.69 12.92 -5.99
C ARG A 98 -18.15 14.32 -6.43
N PRO A 99 -19.13 14.45 -7.33
CA PRO A 99 -19.75 15.75 -7.54
C PRO A 99 -20.32 16.20 -6.19
N ALA A 100 -19.94 17.39 -5.76
CA ALA A 100 -20.69 18.08 -4.71
C ALA A 100 -22.08 18.36 -5.27
N ASP A 101 -23.12 17.88 -4.58
CA ASP A 101 -24.52 18.27 -4.82
C ASP A 101 -24.70 19.79 -4.73
#